data_AF-A0A5C1I599-F1
#
_entry.id   AF-A0A5C1I599-F1
#
_cell.length_a   1.000
_cell.length_b   1.000
_cell.length_c   1.000
_cell.angle_alpha   90.00
_cell.angle_beta   90.00
_cell.angle_gamma   90.00
#
_symmetry.space_group_name_H-M   'P 1'
#
loop_
_entity.id
_entity.type
_entity.pdbx_description
1 polymer ?
#
loop_
_entity_poly.entity_id
_entity_poly.type
_entity_poly.pdbx_seq_one_letter_code
_entity_poly.pdbx_strand_id
1 'polypeptide(L)'
;MKNLNLIYAFLLFSAFVSCKKDSNQETTPNKPALPATTAIRDSVSYTIDGKTYSAGGVNINSSSAGGQDANRKLIYPDNTNKHVYSLVGAPDSVMYYQKNSIATSDVHIQVFFLKKYIRNKAGTTWMPGLSDVLKLFTTGKHPLAEDFEWKNSQNGIAINVSTNNEDYLSYNAYNGLNTVELPPGFQKNSTFEITSFTKSAFEDGGHYNLEAKFTALVFDAAGHQKKLDNGYLRLHFDLSYSTRAN
;
A
#
# COMPACT_ATOMS: atom_id res chain seq x y z
N MET A 1 46.77 -69.80 4.10
CA MET A 1 46.32 -68.42 3.85
C MET A 1 45.12 -68.49 2.93
N LYS A 2 43.93 -68.43 3.53
CA LYS A 2 42.60 -68.58 2.94
C LYS A 2 41.83 -67.30 3.26
N ASN A 3 40.96 -66.90 2.33
CA ASN A 3 39.89 -65.89 2.50
C ASN A 3 40.32 -64.43 2.33
N LEU A 4 40.36 -63.96 1.07
CA LEU A 4 40.29 -62.51 0.78
C LEU A 4 39.55 -62.20 -0.53
N ASN A 5 38.45 -62.91 -0.83
CA ASN A 5 37.66 -62.70 -2.07
C ASN A 5 36.13 -62.71 -1.86
N LEU A 6 35.62 -62.42 -0.65
CA LEU A 6 34.18 -62.58 -0.35
C LEU A 6 33.51 -61.37 0.31
N ILE A 7 34.05 -60.16 0.17
CA ILE A 7 33.48 -58.94 0.79
C ILE A 7 33.02 -57.89 -0.24
N TYR A 8 33.44 -57.97 -1.51
CA TYR A 8 33.03 -56.99 -2.53
C TYR A 8 31.76 -57.35 -3.32
N ALA A 9 31.11 -58.47 -3.04
CA ALA A 9 29.92 -58.94 -3.77
C ALA A 9 28.58 -58.68 -3.07
N PHE A 10 28.54 -58.03 -1.90
CA PHE A 10 27.31 -57.87 -1.10
C PHE A 10 26.82 -56.42 -0.94
N LEU A 11 27.44 -55.45 -1.62
CA LEU A 11 27.13 -54.02 -1.46
C LEU A 11 26.57 -53.35 -2.73
N LEU A 12 25.93 -54.13 -3.60
CA LEU A 12 25.31 -53.66 -4.86
C LEU A 12 23.85 -54.11 -5.05
N PHE A 13 23.17 -54.61 -4.01
CA PHE A 13 21.86 -55.26 -4.17
C PHE A 13 20.75 -54.80 -3.22
N SER A 14 20.70 -53.51 -2.86
CA SER A 14 19.57 -52.99 -2.07
C SER A 14 19.32 -51.51 -2.31
N ALA A 15 18.48 -51.20 -3.31
CA ALA A 15 17.42 -50.18 -3.23
C ALA A 15 16.75 -49.92 -4.60
N PHE A 16 16.08 -50.93 -5.16
CA PHE A 16 15.01 -50.70 -6.14
C PHE A 16 13.74 -51.40 -5.63
N VAL A 17 13.07 -50.76 -4.67
CA VAL A 17 11.67 -51.08 -4.35
C VAL A 17 10.82 -50.01 -5.01
N SER A 18 10.45 -50.27 -6.27
CA SER A 18 9.39 -49.57 -6.97
C SER A 18 8.06 -50.02 -6.39
N CYS A 19 7.46 -49.20 -5.52
CA CYS A 19 6.08 -49.37 -5.10
C CYS A 19 5.16 -48.91 -6.24
N LYS A 20 4.55 -49.87 -6.93
CA LYS A 20 3.31 -49.63 -7.67
C LYS A 20 2.17 -49.44 -6.67
N LYS A 21 1.47 -48.30 -6.76
CA LYS A 21 0.13 -48.16 -6.21
C LYS A 21 -0.73 -47.48 -7.25
N ASP A 22 -1.52 -48.29 -7.94
CA ASP A 22 -2.67 -47.82 -8.71
C ASP A 22 -3.66 -47.16 -7.73
N SER A 23 -3.99 -45.90 -7.99
CA SER A 23 -5.14 -45.23 -7.40
C SER A 23 -5.80 -44.44 -8.51
N ASN A 24 -7.00 -44.89 -8.87
CA ASN A 24 -7.85 -44.34 -9.90
C ASN A 24 -7.94 -42.81 -9.79
N GLN A 25 -7.54 -42.14 -10.86
CA GLN A 25 -7.69 -40.70 -11.01
C GLN A 25 -9.09 -40.43 -11.58
N GLU A 26 -10.04 -40.10 -10.70
CA GLU A 26 -11.26 -39.42 -11.11
C GLU A 26 -10.86 -38.09 -11.77
N THR A 27 -11.16 -37.98 -13.06
CA THR A 27 -10.94 -36.77 -13.84
C THR A 27 -12.07 -35.79 -13.51
N THR A 28 -11.85 -34.95 -12.51
CA THR A 28 -12.68 -33.76 -12.29
C THR A 28 -12.59 -32.87 -13.54
N PRO A 29 -13.71 -32.30 -14.06
CA PRO A 29 -13.68 -31.49 -15.26
C PRO A 29 -12.73 -30.32 -15.05
N ASN A 30 -11.78 -30.18 -15.99
CA ASN A 30 -10.79 -29.12 -16.04
C ASN A 30 -11.51 -27.76 -16.08
N LYS A 31 -11.75 -27.18 -14.90
CA LYS A 31 -12.20 -25.79 -14.77
C LYS A 31 -11.12 -24.95 -15.45
N PRO A 32 -11.46 -24.08 -16.42
CA PRO A 32 -10.46 -23.24 -17.07
C PRO A 32 -9.68 -22.50 -15.98
N ALA A 33 -8.37 -22.76 -15.89
CA ALA A 33 -7.50 -21.97 -15.05
C ALA A 33 -7.66 -20.51 -15.50
N LEU A 34 -8.13 -19.65 -14.60
CA LEU A 34 -8.11 -18.22 -14.87
C LEU A 34 -6.66 -17.85 -15.23
N PRO A 35 -6.44 -17.05 -16.29
CA PRO A 35 -5.10 -16.70 -16.71
C PRO A 35 -4.35 -16.08 -15.54
N ALA A 36 -3.27 -16.75 -15.15
CA ALA A 36 -2.38 -16.37 -14.10
C ALA A 36 -1.70 -15.03 -14.45
N THR A 37 -2.21 -13.90 -13.95
CA THR A 37 -1.54 -12.60 -14.14
C THR A 37 -0.25 -12.56 -13.32
N THR A 38 0.89 -12.48 -14.01
CA THR A 38 2.23 -12.32 -13.42
C THR A 38 2.31 -11.05 -12.57
N ALA A 39 3.24 -10.99 -11.60
CA ALA A 39 3.49 -9.75 -10.84
C ALA A 39 3.87 -8.63 -11.80
N ILE A 40 3.26 -7.47 -11.59
CA ILE A 40 3.64 -6.26 -12.30
C ILE A 40 4.77 -5.58 -11.53
N ARG A 41 5.57 -4.78 -12.23
CA ARG A 41 6.62 -3.97 -11.59
C ARG A 41 6.03 -2.64 -11.13
N ASP A 42 6.33 -2.27 -9.89
CA ASP A 42 5.98 -0.96 -9.35
C ASP A 42 6.51 0.16 -10.25
N SER A 43 5.63 1.08 -10.58
CA SER A 43 5.96 2.25 -11.38
C SER A 43 4.94 3.36 -11.21
N VAL A 44 5.38 4.57 -11.51
CA VAL A 44 4.58 5.79 -11.48
C VAL A 44 5.04 6.71 -12.61
N SER A 45 4.10 7.45 -13.19
CA SER A 45 4.39 8.60 -14.04
C SER A 45 3.38 9.71 -13.79
N TYR A 46 3.79 10.96 -13.91
CA TYR A 46 2.91 12.13 -13.85
C TYR A 46 3.59 13.35 -14.49
N THR A 47 2.84 14.41 -14.75
CA THR A 47 3.33 15.67 -15.30
C THR A 47 3.12 16.81 -14.30
N ILE A 48 4.13 17.67 -14.14
CA ILE A 48 4.06 18.95 -13.42
C ILE A 48 4.62 20.03 -14.34
N ASP A 49 3.91 21.13 -14.53
CA ASP A 49 4.36 22.28 -15.33
C ASP A 49 4.87 21.89 -16.75
N GLY A 50 4.23 20.90 -17.36
CA GLY A 50 4.60 20.37 -18.69
C GLY A 50 5.79 19.41 -18.70
N LYS A 51 6.50 19.21 -17.57
CA LYS A 51 7.58 18.23 -17.43
C LYS A 51 7.03 16.89 -16.91
N THR A 52 7.34 15.80 -17.61
CA THR A 52 6.98 14.44 -17.19
C THR A 52 8.04 13.87 -16.26
N TYR A 53 7.56 13.31 -15.16
CA TYR A 53 8.32 12.58 -14.17
C TYR A 53 7.88 11.12 -14.20
N SER A 54 8.83 10.20 -14.13
CA SER A 54 8.53 8.77 -14.08
C SER A 54 9.55 8.03 -13.23
N ALA A 55 9.07 7.10 -12.43
CA ALA A 55 9.89 6.18 -11.66
C ALA A 55 9.34 4.77 -11.81
N GLY A 56 10.20 3.78 -11.92
CA GLY A 56 9.79 2.39 -11.99
C GLY A 56 10.99 1.48 -11.86
N GLY A 57 10.85 0.37 -11.14
CA GLY A 57 11.98 -0.54 -10.94
C GLY A 57 12.60 -1.04 -9.65
N VAL A 58 13.87 -1.46 -9.71
CA VAL A 58 14.69 -1.96 -8.58
C VAL A 58 15.12 -0.84 -7.62
N ASN A 59 14.57 0.36 -7.79
CA ASN A 59 14.83 1.47 -6.90
C ASN A 59 14.04 1.29 -5.59
N ILE A 60 14.24 2.19 -4.63
CA ILE A 60 13.73 2.11 -3.25
C ILE A 60 12.20 2.15 -3.26
N ASN A 61 11.58 0.99 -3.52
CA ASN A 61 10.17 0.76 -3.38
C ASN A 61 9.94 0.18 -2.00
N SER A 62 9.05 0.79 -1.24
CA SER A 62 8.68 0.27 0.07
C SER A 62 7.18 0.39 0.27
N SER A 63 6.63 -0.61 0.94
CA SER A 63 5.25 -0.62 1.37
C SER A 63 5.24 -0.74 2.89
N SER A 64 4.40 0.03 3.56
CA SER A 64 4.19 -0.09 5.00
C SER A 64 2.75 0.21 5.38
N ALA A 65 2.30 -0.38 6.48
CA ALA A 65 1.00 -0.11 7.07
C ALA A 65 1.18 0.66 8.38
N GLY A 66 0.19 1.46 8.75
CA GLY A 66 0.16 2.13 10.05
C GLY A 66 -1.23 2.58 10.45
N GLY A 67 -1.32 3.13 11.66
CA GLY A 67 -2.53 3.69 12.22
C GLY A 67 -2.25 5.05 12.84
N GLN A 68 -3.15 6.01 12.62
CA GLN A 68 -3.21 7.28 13.33
C GLN A 68 -4.58 7.44 13.97
N ASP A 69 -4.70 8.35 14.91
CA ASP A 69 -5.99 8.78 15.43
C ASP A 69 -6.87 9.35 14.32
N ALA A 70 -8.15 8.98 14.30
CA ALA A 70 -9.16 9.50 13.37
C ALA A 70 -9.94 10.67 14.00
N ASN A 71 -10.52 11.52 13.14
CA ASN A 71 -11.36 12.65 13.54
C ASN A 71 -10.70 13.54 14.63
N ARG A 72 -9.42 13.85 14.43
CA ARG A 72 -8.60 14.57 15.39
C ARG A 72 -9.05 16.01 15.54
N LYS A 73 -8.94 16.52 16.76
CA LYS A 73 -9.13 17.92 17.11
C LYS A 73 -7.83 18.50 17.63
N LEU A 74 -7.57 19.74 17.22
CA LEU A 74 -6.47 20.53 17.76
C LEU A 74 -6.85 21.04 19.15
N ILE A 75 -5.98 20.79 20.11
CA ILE A 75 -6.11 21.24 21.49
C ILE A 75 -4.85 22.00 21.87
N TYR A 76 -5.03 23.15 22.51
CA TYR A 76 -3.95 23.89 23.17
C TYR A 76 -4.10 23.67 24.68
N PRO A 77 -3.23 22.86 25.31
CA PRO A 77 -3.28 22.64 26.77
C PRO A 77 -3.08 23.94 27.54
N ASP A 78 -2.34 24.88 26.96
CA ASP A 78 -2.13 26.24 27.44
C ASP A 78 -2.51 27.24 26.34
N ASN A 79 -3.59 28.00 26.57
CA ASN A 79 -4.07 29.00 25.62
C ASN A 79 -3.11 30.20 25.47
N THR A 80 -2.14 30.37 26.37
CA THR A 80 -1.14 31.42 26.29
C THR A 80 0.08 31.02 25.45
N ASN A 81 0.38 29.72 25.35
CA ASN A 81 1.47 29.18 24.54
C ASN A 81 0.97 28.29 23.41
N LYS A 82 0.62 28.91 22.27
CA LYS A 82 0.15 28.20 21.07
C LYS A 82 1.19 27.33 20.36
N HIS A 83 2.46 27.36 20.80
CA HIS A 83 3.46 26.40 20.31
C HIS A 83 3.29 25.02 20.94
N VAL A 84 2.62 24.93 22.10
CA VAL A 84 2.29 23.67 22.75
C VAL A 84 0.88 23.27 22.32
N TYR A 85 0.81 22.28 21.44
CA TYR A 85 -0.46 21.76 20.94
C TYR A 85 -0.50 20.24 21.00
N SER A 86 -1.70 19.68 20.89
CA SER A 86 -1.93 18.25 20.72
C SER A 86 -3.04 18.03 19.69
N LEU A 87 -2.90 16.99 18.88
CA LEU A 87 -3.96 16.50 18.00
C LEU A 87 -4.57 15.26 18.68
N VAL A 88 -5.80 15.39 19.18
CA VAL A 88 -6.46 14.33 19.94
C VAL A 88 -7.57 13.70 19.11
N GLY A 89 -7.48 12.38 18.89
CA GLY A 89 -8.45 11.60 18.13
C GLY A 89 -9.77 11.33 18.83
N ALA A 90 -10.75 10.90 18.05
CA ALA A 90 -11.94 10.25 18.59
C ALA A 90 -11.56 8.88 19.19
N PRO A 91 -12.02 8.54 20.41
CA PRO A 91 -11.57 7.36 21.14
C PRO A 91 -12.06 6.04 20.54
N ASP A 92 -13.05 6.07 19.66
CA ASP A 92 -13.71 4.93 19.07
C ASP A 92 -13.26 4.64 17.63
N SER A 93 -12.32 5.41 17.08
CA SER A 93 -11.92 5.28 15.69
C SER A 93 -10.41 5.44 15.47
N VAL A 94 -9.93 4.79 14.42
CA VAL A 94 -8.53 4.83 13.97
C VAL A 94 -8.51 5.04 12.46
N MET A 95 -7.61 5.89 11.99
CA MET A 95 -7.28 6.03 10.59
C MET A 95 -6.18 5.03 10.26
N TYR A 96 -6.53 3.95 9.57
CA TYR A 96 -5.55 3.03 9.03
C TYR A 96 -5.07 3.53 7.67
N TYR A 97 -3.79 3.32 7.39
CA TYR A 97 -3.22 3.61 6.08
C TYR A 97 -2.32 2.49 5.57
N GLN A 98 -2.37 2.26 4.25
CA GLN A 98 -1.30 1.59 3.51
C GLN A 98 -0.51 2.65 2.74
N LYS A 99 0.78 2.78 3.03
CA LYS A 99 1.71 3.67 2.32
C LYS A 99 2.51 2.86 1.30
N ASN A 100 2.65 3.39 0.10
CA ASN A 100 3.55 2.86 -0.92
C ASN A 100 4.45 3.99 -1.39
N SER A 101 5.74 3.74 -1.42
CA SER A 101 6.76 4.69 -1.82
C SER A 101 7.45 4.18 -3.07
N ILE A 102 7.59 5.02 -4.09
CA ILE A 102 8.40 4.76 -5.28
C ILE A 102 9.38 5.92 -5.40
N ALA A 103 10.68 5.64 -5.43
CA ALA A 103 11.72 6.67 -5.47
C ALA A 103 12.79 6.38 -6.53
N THR A 104 13.41 7.44 -7.02
CA THR A 104 14.61 7.52 -7.87
C THR A 104 15.47 8.69 -7.36
N SER A 105 16.57 9.03 -8.04
CA SER A 105 17.34 10.25 -7.72
C SER A 105 16.53 11.54 -7.83
N ASP A 106 15.58 11.62 -8.77
CA ASP A 106 14.93 12.88 -9.14
C ASP A 106 13.44 12.94 -8.74
N VAL A 107 12.88 11.79 -8.35
CA VAL A 107 11.46 11.61 -8.07
C VAL A 107 11.32 10.76 -6.83
N HIS A 108 10.55 11.25 -5.87
CA HIS A 108 9.98 10.46 -4.79
C HIS A 108 8.47 10.66 -4.80
N ILE A 109 7.70 9.58 -4.79
CA ILE A 109 6.26 9.65 -4.55
C ILE A 109 5.89 8.69 -3.43
N GLN A 110 4.98 9.12 -2.57
CA GLN A 110 4.30 8.28 -1.61
C GLN A 110 2.80 8.38 -1.86
N VAL A 111 2.15 7.22 -1.96
CA VAL A 111 0.69 7.11 -2.08
C VAL A 111 0.17 6.39 -0.85
N PHE A 112 -0.78 7.03 -0.19
CA PHE A 112 -1.43 6.53 1.01
C PHE A 112 -2.87 6.15 0.67
N PHE A 113 -3.24 4.91 0.96
CA PHE A 113 -4.62 4.45 0.90
C PHE A 113 -5.18 4.49 2.32
N LEU A 114 -6.23 5.27 2.54
CA LEU A 114 -6.70 5.68 3.87
C LEU A 114 -8.12 5.19 4.14
N LYS A 115 -8.34 4.58 5.30
CA LYS A 115 -9.68 4.22 5.75
C LYS A 115 -9.81 4.27 7.26
N LYS A 116 -10.90 4.89 7.71
CA LYS A 116 -11.32 4.89 9.10
C LYS A 116 -11.96 3.56 9.46
N TYR A 117 -11.56 3.03 10.61
CA TYR A 117 -12.15 1.86 11.24
C TYR A 117 -12.58 2.18 12.66
N ILE A 118 -13.63 1.51 13.12
CA ILE A 118 -14.05 1.57 14.52
C ILE A 118 -13.08 0.71 15.32
N ARG A 119 -12.56 1.25 16.42
CA ARG A 119 -11.75 0.49 17.38
C ARG A 119 -12.67 -0.55 18.03
N ASN A 120 -12.36 -1.82 17.84
CA ASN A 120 -12.99 -2.92 18.54
C ASN A 120 -12.64 -2.85 20.04
N LYS A 121 -13.64 -3.10 20.90
CA LYS A 121 -13.55 -2.96 22.38
C LYS A 121 -12.53 -3.90 23.05
N ALA A 122 -11.93 -4.84 22.31
CA ALA A 122 -11.15 -5.96 22.86
C ALA A 122 -9.62 -5.78 22.79
N GLY A 123 -9.11 -4.55 22.73
CA GLY A 123 -7.68 -4.28 22.94
C GLY A 123 -6.72 -4.82 21.87
N THR A 124 -7.21 -5.27 20.70
CA THR A 124 -6.38 -5.80 19.62
C THR A 124 -6.19 -4.80 18.48
N THR A 125 -4.92 -4.63 18.11
CA THR A 125 -4.31 -4.06 16.88
C THR A 125 -5.06 -2.95 16.15
N TRP A 126 -4.39 -1.80 16.01
CA TRP A 126 -4.72 -0.73 15.03
C TRP A 126 -4.85 -1.22 13.57
N MET A 127 -4.50 -2.48 13.30
CA MET A 127 -4.52 -3.11 11.98
C MET A 127 -5.82 -3.89 11.76
N PRO A 128 -6.61 -3.53 10.73
CA PRO A 128 -7.80 -4.28 10.35
C PRO A 128 -7.43 -5.64 9.71
N GLY A 129 -8.36 -6.58 9.70
CA GLY A 129 -8.15 -7.88 9.04
C GLY A 129 -8.00 -7.75 7.52
N LEU A 130 -7.43 -8.77 6.87
CA LEU A 130 -7.17 -8.75 5.41
C LEU A 130 -8.41 -8.35 4.58
N SER A 131 -9.60 -8.88 4.87
CA SER A 131 -10.83 -8.56 4.12
C SER A 131 -11.21 -7.09 4.20
N ASP A 132 -10.86 -6.41 5.30
CA ASP A 132 -11.06 -4.99 5.49
C ASP A 132 -9.96 -4.19 4.79
N VAL A 133 -8.70 -4.60 4.89
CA VAL A 133 -7.58 -4.00 4.14
C VAL A 133 -7.87 -3.99 2.63
N LEU A 134 -8.39 -5.10 2.08
CA LEU A 134 -8.72 -5.17 0.65
C LEU A 134 -9.76 -4.14 0.19
N LYS A 135 -10.57 -3.59 1.11
CA LYS A 135 -11.56 -2.54 0.77
C LYS A 135 -10.90 -1.20 0.41
N LEU A 136 -9.63 -1.00 0.77
CA LEU A 136 -8.83 0.17 0.37
C LEU A 136 -8.56 0.21 -1.13
N PHE A 137 -8.56 -0.95 -1.78
CA PHE A 137 -8.10 -1.12 -3.16
C PHE A 137 -9.25 -1.46 -4.13
N THR A 138 -10.49 -1.18 -3.73
CA THR A 138 -11.66 -1.42 -4.57
C THR A 138 -11.56 -0.64 -5.88
N THR A 139 -11.87 -1.28 -7.01
CA THR A 139 -11.84 -0.60 -8.32
C THR A 139 -12.88 0.52 -8.37
N GLY A 140 -12.54 1.60 -9.06
CA GLY A 140 -13.38 2.78 -9.20
C GLY A 140 -12.75 4.04 -8.63
N LYS A 141 -13.56 5.10 -8.52
CA LYS A 141 -13.11 6.42 -8.07
C LYS A 141 -12.99 6.48 -6.56
N HIS A 142 -11.88 7.07 -6.10
CA HIS A 142 -11.60 7.36 -4.70
C HIS A 142 -11.41 8.87 -4.51
N PRO A 143 -11.96 9.46 -3.44
CA PRO A 143 -11.68 10.85 -3.12
C PRO A 143 -10.22 11.01 -2.67
N LEU A 144 -9.67 12.21 -2.87
CA LEU A 144 -8.43 12.60 -2.19
C LEU A 144 -8.78 13.07 -0.77
N ALA A 145 -8.02 12.59 0.22
CA ALA A 145 -8.21 12.96 1.62
C ALA A 145 -7.46 14.26 1.93
N GLU A 146 -8.22 15.37 1.90
CA GLU A 146 -7.71 16.74 2.02
C GLU A 146 -7.11 17.06 3.39
N ASP A 147 -7.52 16.33 4.43
CA ASP A 147 -7.15 16.60 5.83
C ASP A 147 -6.33 15.47 6.49
N PHE A 148 -5.71 14.63 5.66
CA PHE A 148 -4.76 13.63 6.13
C PHE A 148 -3.62 14.30 6.91
N GLU A 149 -3.16 13.67 7.98
CA GLU A 149 -2.18 14.21 8.92
C GLU A 149 -2.59 15.51 9.68
N TRP A 150 -3.80 16.05 9.44
CA TRP A 150 -4.43 17.04 10.33
C TRP A 150 -5.65 16.47 11.06
N LYS A 151 -6.84 16.53 10.46
CA LYS A 151 -8.09 16.10 11.10
C LYS A 151 -8.36 14.61 10.88
N ASN A 152 -7.77 13.97 9.86
CA ASN A 152 -8.01 12.56 9.53
C ASN A 152 -9.51 12.23 9.51
N SER A 153 -10.32 13.09 8.89
CA SER A 153 -11.77 12.91 8.86
C SER A 153 -12.25 12.20 7.59
N GLN A 154 -11.42 12.12 6.56
CA GLN A 154 -11.78 11.57 5.25
C GLN A 154 -11.08 10.23 4.98
N ASN A 155 -11.85 9.26 4.48
CA ASN A 155 -11.27 8.11 3.76
C ASN A 155 -10.81 8.56 2.38
N GLY A 156 -9.93 7.80 1.74
CA GLY A 156 -9.54 8.07 0.36
C GLY A 156 -8.05 7.89 0.13
N ILE A 157 -7.49 8.77 -0.71
CA ILE A 157 -6.09 8.72 -1.12
C ILE A 157 -5.39 10.01 -0.72
N ALA A 158 -4.17 9.90 -0.20
CA ALA A 158 -3.26 11.04 -0.05
C ALA A 158 -1.98 10.78 -0.83
N ILE A 159 -1.42 11.83 -1.44
CA ILE A 159 -0.22 11.77 -2.26
C ILE A 159 0.78 12.78 -1.72
N ASN A 160 2.01 12.34 -1.51
CA ASN A 160 3.18 13.18 -1.29
C ASN A 160 4.13 12.97 -2.48
N VAL A 161 4.58 14.04 -3.11
CA VAL A 161 5.61 14.00 -4.14
C VAL A 161 6.77 14.90 -3.77
N SER A 162 7.99 14.40 -3.92
CA SER A 162 9.21 15.19 -3.86
C SER A 162 9.84 15.20 -5.24
N THR A 163 10.03 16.38 -5.81
CA THR A 163 10.73 16.58 -7.10
C THR A 163 11.61 17.81 -6.99
N ASN A 164 12.82 17.75 -7.56
CA ASN A 164 13.78 18.87 -7.53
C ASN A 164 14.05 19.44 -6.10
N ASN A 165 14.13 18.58 -5.07
CA ASN A 165 14.31 18.95 -3.66
C ASN A 165 13.16 19.75 -3.03
N GLU A 166 11.98 19.74 -3.63
CA GLU A 166 10.77 20.35 -3.08
C GLU A 166 9.72 19.27 -2.83
N ASP A 167 9.09 19.32 -1.65
CA ASP A 167 8.01 18.43 -1.24
C ASP A 167 6.66 19.09 -1.49
N TYR A 168 5.73 18.33 -2.07
CA TYR A 168 4.37 18.76 -2.33
C TYR A 168 3.37 17.73 -1.83
N LEU A 169 2.35 18.19 -1.12
CA LEU A 169 1.32 17.35 -0.51
C LEU A 169 -0.03 17.59 -1.19
N SER A 170 -0.78 16.51 -1.46
CA SER A 170 -2.17 16.59 -1.91
C SER A 170 -3.17 16.84 -0.77
N TYR A 171 -2.67 17.06 0.44
CA TYR A 171 -3.42 17.16 1.68
C TYR A 171 -2.81 18.23 2.56
N ASN A 172 -3.62 18.80 3.45
CA ASN A 172 -3.16 19.79 4.40
C ASN A 172 -2.75 19.11 5.72
N ALA A 173 -1.45 18.91 5.89
CA ALA A 173 -0.87 18.42 7.13
C ALA A 173 -0.71 19.56 8.15
N TYR A 174 -1.08 19.30 9.41
CA TYR A 174 -0.90 20.31 10.46
C TYR A 174 0.56 20.40 10.88
N ASN A 175 1.16 21.57 10.73
CA ASN A 175 2.53 21.91 11.12
C ASN A 175 2.58 23.09 12.10
N GLY A 176 1.72 23.05 13.12
CA GLY A 176 1.68 24.10 14.15
C GLY A 176 1.35 25.48 13.57
N LEU A 177 2.06 26.51 14.04
CA LEU A 177 1.88 27.89 13.57
C LEU A 177 2.32 28.12 12.11
N ASN A 178 3.06 27.17 11.52
CA ASN A 178 3.50 27.25 10.13
C ASN A 178 2.51 26.57 9.17
N THR A 179 1.36 26.12 9.66
CA THR A 179 0.33 25.47 8.82
C THR A 179 -0.29 26.50 7.88
N VAL A 180 -0.22 26.25 6.58
CA VAL A 180 -1.02 26.99 5.60
C VAL A 180 -2.41 26.38 5.53
N GLU A 181 -3.44 27.14 5.88
CA GLU A 181 -4.82 26.65 5.80
C GLU A 181 -5.33 26.66 4.35
N LEU A 182 -5.44 25.47 3.74
CA LEU A 182 -6.09 25.28 2.45
C LEU A 182 -7.63 25.28 2.60
N PRO A 183 -8.37 25.87 1.65
CA PRO A 183 -9.82 25.91 1.70
C PRO A 183 -10.44 24.52 1.50
N PRO A 184 -11.51 24.15 2.23
CA PRO A 184 -12.19 22.87 2.03
C PRO A 184 -12.64 22.67 0.57
N GLY A 185 -12.51 21.45 0.05
CA GLY A 185 -12.87 21.11 -1.32
C GLY A 185 -11.83 21.55 -2.37
N PHE A 186 -10.60 21.85 -1.96
CA PHE A 186 -9.53 22.22 -2.90
C PHE A 186 -9.24 21.09 -3.90
N GLN A 187 -9.53 19.83 -3.56
CA GLN A 187 -9.39 18.68 -4.47
C GLN A 187 -10.62 18.41 -5.34
N LYS A 188 -11.65 19.27 -5.38
CA LYS A 188 -12.93 19.00 -6.08
C LYS A 188 -12.82 18.62 -7.56
N ASN A 189 -11.74 19.03 -8.25
CA ASN A 189 -11.50 18.77 -9.67
C ASN A 189 -10.40 17.71 -9.89
N SER A 190 -9.90 17.12 -8.81
CA SER A 190 -8.89 16.08 -8.82
C SER A 190 -9.55 14.70 -8.85
N THR A 191 -8.83 13.70 -9.34
CA THR A 191 -9.35 12.35 -9.50
C THR A 191 -8.31 11.33 -9.07
N PHE A 192 -8.74 10.28 -8.39
CA PHE A 192 -7.95 9.06 -8.26
C PHE A 192 -8.85 7.88 -8.58
N GLU A 193 -8.49 7.08 -9.55
CA GLU A 193 -9.30 5.94 -10.01
C GLU A 193 -8.44 4.68 -10.05
N ILE A 194 -8.80 3.69 -9.24
CA ILE A 194 -8.23 2.35 -9.34
C ILE A 194 -8.89 1.66 -10.52
N THR A 195 -8.13 1.50 -11.61
CA THR A 195 -8.63 0.91 -12.87
C THR A 195 -8.51 -0.61 -12.88
N SER A 196 -7.61 -1.18 -12.09
CA SER A 196 -7.45 -2.62 -11.95
C SER A 196 -6.96 -2.97 -10.54
N PHE A 197 -7.53 -4.02 -9.95
CA PHE A 197 -7.02 -4.64 -8.72
C PHE A 197 -7.24 -6.14 -8.79
N THR A 198 -6.16 -6.90 -9.00
CA THR A 198 -6.24 -8.35 -9.27
C THR A 198 -5.25 -9.11 -8.41
N LYS A 199 -5.68 -10.26 -7.87
CA LYS A 199 -4.77 -11.18 -7.20
C LYS A 199 -3.73 -11.69 -8.20
N SER A 200 -2.45 -11.61 -7.86
CA SER A 200 -1.38 -12.14 -8.72
C SER A 200 -1.30 -13.66 -8.59
N ALA A 201 -0.77 -14.32 -9.60
CA ALA A 201 -0.82 -15.77 -9.73
C ALA A 201 0.32 -16.53 -9.05
N PHE A 202 1.13 -15.87 -8.21
CA PHE A 202 2.13 -16.59 -7.42
C PHE A 202 1.44 -17.56 -6.47
N GLU A 203 1.85 -18.83 -6.58
CA GLU A 203 1.39 -19.93 -5.75
C GLU A 203 1.78 -19.60 -4.29
N ASP A 204 0.77 -19.62 -3.41
CA ASP A 204 0.87 -19.40 -1.95
C ASP A 204 1.00 -17.96 -1.43
N GLY A 205 -0.01 -17.13 -1.72
CA GLY A 205 -0.51 -16.15 -0.73
C GLY A 205 -0.59 -14.69 -1.18
N GLY A 206 -1.39 -13.90 -0.45
CA GLY A 206 -1.29 -12.44 -0.22
C GLY A 206 -1.06 -11.40 -1.33
N HIS A 207 -0.74 -11.77 -2.57
CA HIS A 207 -0.16 -10.85 -3.54
C HIS A 207 -1.19 -10.27 -4.51
N TYR A 208 -1.12 -8.95 -4.73
CA TYR A 208 -2.08 -8.23 -5.58
C TYR A 208 -1.37 -7.22 -6.50
N ASN A 209 -1.89 -7.09 -7.72
CA ASN A 209 -1.51 -6.07 -8.66
C ASN A 209 -2.58 -4.96 -8.66
N LEU A 210 -2.15 -3.70 -8.65
CA LEU A 210 -3.01 -2.53 -8.75
C LEU A 210 -2.54 -1.62 -9.86
N GLU A 211 -3.49 -1.11 -10.63
CA GLU A 211 -3.26 -0.02 -11.59
C GLU A 211 -4.25 1.10 -11.32
N ALA A 212 -3.78 2.34 -11.36
CA ALA A 212 -4.60 3.51 -11.11
C ALA A 212 -4.20 4.69 -12.00
N LYS A 213 -5.16 5.58 -12.24
CA LYS A 213 -4.98 6.87 -12.90
C LYS A 213 -5.32 7.99 -11.94
N PHE A 214 -4.62 9.11 -12.03
CA PHE A 214 -4.88 10.22 -11.12
C PHE A 214 -4.57 11.61 -11.70
N THR A 215 -5.27 12.59 -11.16
CA THR A 215 -4.95 14.02 -11.20
C THR A 215 -5.08 14.56 -9.77
N ALA A 216 -4.18 15.43 -9.34
CA ALA A 216 -4.23 16.00 -7.99
C ALA A 216 -3.69 17.42 -7.98
N LEU A 217 -4.24 18.28 -7.13
CA LEU A 217 -3.55 19.49 -6.71
C LEU A 217 -2.57 19.11 -5.60
N VAL A 218 -1.38 19.70 -5.61
CA VAL A 218 -0.39 19.49 -4.57
C VAL A 218 0.22 20.83 -4.17
N PHE A 219 0.58 20.98 -2.90
CA PHE A 219 1.00 22.24 -2.32
C PHE A 219 2.32 22.07 -1.57
N ASP A 220 3.22 23.03 -1.74
CA ASP A 220 4.43 23.09 -0.92
C ASP A 220 4.12 23.65 0.50
N ALA A 221 5.14 23.71 1.35
CA ALA A 221 5.01 24.24 2.71
C ALA A 221 4.62 25.73 2.77
N ALA A 222 4.83 26.49 1.69
CA ALA A 222 4.44 27.90 1.57
C ALA A 222 3.02 28.06 1.00
N GLY A 223 2.37 26.97 0.59
CA GLY A 223 1.04 26.98 -0.01
C GLY A 223 1.03 27.23 -1.52
N HIS A 224 2.18 27.19 -2.19
CA HIS A 224 2.22 27.29 -3.65
C HIS A 224 1.65 26.02 -4.26
N GLN A 225 0.66 26.21 -5.12
CA GLN A 225 -0.06 25.11 -5.76
C GLN A 225 0.65 24.67 -7.04
N LYS A 226 0.74 23.35 -7.22
CA LYS A 226 1.01 22.70 -8.50
C LYS A 226 -0.06 21.66 -8.79
N LYS A 227 -0.08 21.18 -10.03
CA LYS A 227 -1.01 20.15 -10.48
C LYS A 227 -0.23 18.94 -10.97
N LEU A 228 -0.56 17.77 -10.42
CA LEU A 228 -0.19 16.48 -10.96
C LEU A 228 -1.21 16.13 -12.04
N ASP A 229 -0.75 16.10 -13.29
CA ASP A 229 -1.55 15.72 -14.44
C ASP A 229 -1.08 14.39 -15.04
N ASN A 230 -1.99 13.71 -15.75
CA ASN A 230 -1.72 12.44 -16.45
C ASN A 230 -1.05 11.38 -15.55
N GLY A 231 -1.45 11.35 -14.27
CA GLY A 231 -0.92 10.41 -13.29
C GLY A 231 -1.28 8.97 -13.65
N TYR A 232 -0.29 8.09 -13.63
CA TYR A 232 -0.47 6.65 -13.75
C TYR A 232 0.38 5.95 -12.69
N LEU A 233 -0.21 4.97 -12.02
CA LEU A 233 0.39 4.23 -10.91
C LEU A 233 0.20 2.73 -11.15
N ARG A 234 1.26 1.96 -10.93
CA ARG A 234 1.26 0.50 -10.88
C ARG A 234 1.92 0.07 -9.58
N LEU A 235 1.25 -0.80 -8.83
CA LEU A 235 1.75 -1.35 -7.57
C LEU A 235 1.57 -2.86 -7.52
N HIS A 236 2.54 -3.54 -6.95
CA HIS A 236 2.49 -4.93 -6.56
C HIS A 236 2.60 -5.03 -5.04
N PHE A 237 1.56 -5.55 -4.40
CA PHE A 237 1.46 -5.69 -2.97
C PHE A 237 1.76 -7.11 -2.53
N ASP A 238 2.38 -7.24 -1.36
CA ASP A 238 2.28 -8.43 -0.53
C ASP A 238 1.46 -8.08 0.74
N LEU A 239 0.23 -8.58 0.82
CA LEU A 239 -0.65 -8.40 1.96
C LEU A 239 -0.67 -9.63 2.89
N SER A 240 0.25 -10.58 2.73
CA SER A 240 0.33 -11.80 3.56
C SER A 240 0.55 -11.51 5.06
N TYR A 241 1.19 -10.40 5.41
CA TYR A 241 1.37 -10.00 6.82
C TYR A 241 0.05 -9.67 7.53
N SER A 242 -1.00 -9.28 6.78
CA SER A 242 -2.33 -8.99 7.35
C SER A 242 -3.12 -10.24 7.75
N THR A 243 -2.64 -11.45 7.41
CA THR A 243 -3.28 -12.72 7.79
C THR A 243 -2.71 -13.32 9.08
N ARG A 244 -1.61 -12.78 9.63
CA ARG A 244 -0.98 -13.29 10.87
C ARG A 244 -1.52 -12.64 12.15
N ALA A 245 -2.46 -11.70 12.03
CA ALA A 245 -3.06 -10.98 13.15
C ALA A 245 -4.42 -11.56 13.61
N ASN A 246 -4.80 -12.74 13.11
CA ASN A 246 -5.98 -13.48 13.55
C ASN A 246 -5.57 -14.70 14.37
#